data_AF-A0A2D9SKB3-F1
#
_entry.id   AF-A0A2D9SKB3-F1
#
_cell.length_a   1.000
_cell.length_b   1.000
_cell.length_c   1.000
_cell.angle_alpha   90.00
_cell.angle_beta   90.00
_cell.angle_gamma   90.00
#
_symmetry.space_group_name_H-M   'P 1'
#
loop_
_entity.id
_entity.type
_entity.pdbx_description
1 polymer ?
#
loop_
_entity_poly.entity_id
_entity_poly.type
_entity_poly.pdbx_seq_one_letter_code
_entity_poly.pdbx_strand_id
1 'polypeptide(L)' 'SFGFGIHRCMGNRLAEMQLRVLWEEIMARFERIEVVGEPVHVNSNFVKGYSELPVVLHEKH' A
#
# COMPACT_ATOMS: atom_id res chain seq x y z
N SER A 1 -11.01 -1.64 -8.28
CA SER A 1 -10.65 -0.41 -7.53
C SER A 1 -10.96 0.88 -8.27
N PHE A 2 -10.64 1.03 -9.56
CA PHE A 2 -10.69 2.34 -10.25
C PHE A 2 -12.00 2.69 -10.99
N GLY A 3 -13.05 1.87 -10.86
CA GLY A 3 -14.30 2.07 -11.60
C GLY A 3 -14.16 1.93 -13.12
N PHE A 4 -15.22 2.29 -13.85
CA PHE A 4 -15.32 2.22 -15.32
C PHE A 4 -16.20 3.36 -15.87
N GLY A 5 -16.19 3.56 -17.19
CA GLY A 5 -16.97 4.59 -17.87
C GLY A 5 -16.44 6.01 -17.66
N ILE A 6 -17.31 7.01 -17.79
CA ILE A 6 -16.93 8.44 -17.73
C ILE A 6 -16.37 8.89 -16.37
N HIS A 7 -16.63 8.11 -15.32
CA HIS A 7 -16.13 8.36 -13.96
C HIS A 7 -14.99 7.42 -13.56
N ARG A 8 -14.38 6.70 -14.52
CA ARG A 8 -13.17 5.92 -14.26
C ARG A 8 -12.10 6.84 -13.65
N CYS A 9 -11.42 6.36 -12.62
CA CYS A 9 -10.44 7.14 -11.87
C CYS A 9 -9.39 7.75 -12.79
N MET A 10 -9.40 9.08 -12.88
CA MET A 10 -8.43 9.85 -13.65
C MET A 10 -6.99 9.65 -13.13
N GLY A 11 -6.84 9.39 -11.83
CA GLY A 11 -5.56 9.18 -11.16
C GLY A 11 -5.02 7.74 -11.22
N ASN A 12 -5.64 6.81 -11.97
CA ASN A 12 -5.23 5.39 -11.91
C ASN A 12 -3.75 5.18 -12.27
N ARG A 13 -3.24 5.91 -13.27
CA ARG A 13 -1.84 5.80 -13.69
C ARG A 13 -0.87 6.39 -12.66
N LEU A 14 -1.28 7.44 -11.95
CA LEU A 14 -0.50 7.97 -10.83
C LEU A 14 -0.44 6.97 -9.67
N ALA A 15 -1.57 6.37 -9.30
CA ALA A 15 -1.61 5.34 -8.26
C ALA A 15 -0.75 4.12 -8.62
N GLU A 16 -0.81 3.65 -9.88
CA GLU A 16 0.05 2.58 -10.39
C GLU A 16 1.53 2.93 -10.31
N MET A 17 1.91 4.17 -10.69
CA MET A 17 3.29 4.64 -10.60
C MET A 17 3.78 4.68 -9.14
N GLN A 18 2.97 5.23 -8.23
CA GLN A 18 3.34 5.32 -6.81
C GLN A 18 3.57 3.93 -6.21
N LEU A 19 2.69 2.97 -6.51
CA LEU A 19 2.86 1.58 -6.07
C LEU A 19 4.12 0.95 -6.65
N ARG A 20 4.41 1.17 -7.94
CA ARG A 20 5.62 0.65 -8.57
C ARG A 20 6.89 1.20 -7.89
N VAL A 21 7.00 2.52 -7.76
CA VAL A 21 8.17 3.16 -7.13
C VAL A 21 8.32 2.72 -5.67
N LEU A 22 7.22 2.63 -4.92
CA LEU A 22 7.24 2.13 -3.55
C LEU A 22 7.88 0.73 -3.47
N TRP A 23 7.44 -0.19 -4.33
CA TRP A 23 7.97 -1.56 -4.33
C TRP A 23 9.41 -1.66 -4.84
N GLU A 24 9.76 -0.92 -5.90
CA GLU A 24 11.13 -0.83 -6.42
C GLU A 24 12.11 -0.43 -5.30
N GLU A 25 11.78 0.63 -4.57
CA GLU A 25 12.63 1.14 -3.49
C GLU A 25 12.64 0.24 -2.25
N ILE A 26 11.51 -0.41 -1.91
CA ILE A 26 11.46 -1.39 -0.83
C ILE A 26 12.41 -2.56 -1.13
N MET A 27 12.33 -3.14 -2.33
CA MET A 27 13.16 -4.29 -2.72
C MET A 27 14.65 -3.95 -2.84
N ALA A 28 14.98 -2.68 -3.13
CA ALA A 28 16.34 -2.19 -3.15
C ALA A 28 16.95 -2.12 -1.73
N ARG A 29 16.15 -1.75 -0.72
CA ARG A 29 16.63 -1.38 0.63
C ARG A 29 16.45 -2.47 1.69
N PHE A 30 15.41 -3.30 1.56
CA PHE A 30 15.03 -4.27 2.57
C PHE A 30 14.95 -5.66 1.97
N GLU A 31 15.43 -6.66 2.71
CA GLU A 31 15.28 -8.07 2.34
C GLU A 31 13.87 -8.57 2.68
N ARG A 32 13.29 -8.07 3.78
CA ARG A 32 11.98 -8.53 4.26
C ARG A 32 11.25 -7.43 5.03
N ILE A 33 9.93 -7.39 4.88
CA ILE A 33 9.01 -6.62 5.72
C ILE A 33 8.12 -7.61 6.44
N GLU A 34 8.06 -7.52 7.77
CA GLU A 34 7.29 -8.43 8.62
C GLU A 34 6.17 -7.67 9.33
N VAL A 35 4.93 -8.13 9.21
CA VAL A 35 3.81 -7.63 10.01
C VAL A 35 3.83 -8.36 11.34
N VAL A 36 3.95 -7.60 12.44
CA VAL A 36 4.21 -8.16 13.80
C VAL A 36 3.05 -7.97 14.77
N GLY A 37 1.93 -7.43 14.30
CA GLY A 37 0.73 -7.21 15.11
C GLY A 37 -0.53 -7.27 14.27
N GLU A 38 -1.67 -7.41 14.95
CA GLU A 38 -2.97 -7.44 14.28
C GLU A 38 -3.27 -6.08 13.63
N PRO A 39 -3.67 -6.01 12.35
CA PRO A 39 -4.03 -4.76 11.71
C PRO A 39 -5.29 -4.13 12.32
N VAL A 40 -5.26 -2.82 12.55
CA VAL A 40 -6.46 -2.07 12.95
C VAL A 40 -7.09 -1.46 11.70
N HIS A 41 -8.36 -1.76 11.47
CA HIS A 41 -9.09 -1.26 10.32
C HIS A 41 -9.73 0.10 10.60
N VAL A 42 -9.78 0.94 9.58
CA VAL A 42 -10.59 2.16 9.60
C VAL A 42 -12.07 1.79 9.69
N ASN A 43 -12.81 2.37 10.63
CA ASN A 43 -14.25 2.18 10.74
C ASN A 43 -14.98 3.01 9.66
N SER A 44 -15.12 2.45 8.45
CA SER A 44 -15.80 3.09 7.33
C SER A 44 -16.54 2.05 6.48
N ASN A 45 -17.73 2.43 6.01
CA ASN A 45 -18.51 1.66 5.02
C ASN A 45 -18.08 1.95 3.57
N PHE A 46 -17.19 2.92 3.35
CA PHE A 46 -16.73 3.33 2.02
C PHE A 46 -15.23 3.06 1.83
N VAL A 47 -14.40 3.47 2.80
CA VAL A 47 -12.95 3.30 2.73
C VAL A 47 -12.54 1.98 3.38
N LYS A 48 -11.96 1.08 2.58
CA LYS A 48 -11.30 -0.13 3.09
C LYS A 48 -9.82 0.17 3.33
N GLY A 49 -9.47 0.58 4.55
CA GLY A 49 -8.10 0.96 4.92
C GLY A 49 -7.71 0.48 6.31
N TYR A 50 -6.42 0.58 6.62
CA TYR A 50 -5.84 0.32 7.94
C TYR A 50 -5.51 1.64 8.62
N SER A 51 -5.89 1.82 9.88
CA SER A 51 -5.44 2.94 10.71
C SER A 51 -4.10 2.64 11.37
N GLU A 52 -3.81 1.36 11.63
CA GLU A 52 -2.54 0.90 12.19
C GLU A 52 -2.14 -0.43 11.54
N LEU A 53 -0.85 -0.55 11.19
CA LEU A 53 -0.24 -1.77 10.67
C LEU A 53 1.20 -1.88 11.21
N PRO A 54 1.42 -2.54 12.36
CA PRO A 54 2.75 -2.66 12.96
C PRO A 54 3.67 -3.54 12.09
N VAL A 55 4.83 -3.00 11.72
CA VAL A 55 5.82 -3.72 10.88
C VAL A 55 7.25 -3.60 11.43
N VAL A 56 8.05 -4.62 11.16
CA VAL A 56 9.51 -4.61 11.32
C VAL A 56 10.16 -4.73 9.94
N LEU A 57 11.16 -3.88 9.68
CA LEU A 57 11.95 -3.89 8.45
C LEU A 57 13.26 -4.65 8.69
N HIS A 58 13.60 -5.55 7.77
CA HIS A 58 14.86 -6.29 7.79
C HIS A 58 15.75 -5.73 6.67
N GLU A 59 16.80 -5.00 7.05
CA GLU A 59 17.73 -4.36 6.12
C GLU A 59 18.49 -5.38 5.26
N LYS A 60 18.83 -4.97 4.05
CA LYS A 60 19.60 -5.78 3.11
C LYS A 60 21.08 -5.70 3.47
N HIS A 61 21.72 -6.84 3.74
CA HIS A 61 23.16 -6.93 4.02
C HIS A 61 24.00 -6.89 2.75
#